data_AF-A0A453AZM5-F1
#
_entry.id   AF-A0A453AZM5-F1
#
_cell.length_a   1.000
_cell.length_b   1.000
_cell.length_c   1.000
_cell.angle_alpha   90.00
_cell.angle_beta   90.00
_cell.angle_gamma   90.00
#
_symmetry.space_group_name_H-M   'P 1'
#
loop_
_entity.id
_entity.type
_entity.pdbx_description
1 polymer ?
#
loop_
_entity_poly.entity_id
_entity_poly.type
_entity_poly.pdbx_seq_one_letter_code
_entity_poly.pdbx_strand_id
1 'polypeptide(L)'
;GGGWCNDVKSCVFRKGSRRGSSNHMERQLQFTGIMSNRPEENPDFYNWNRVKVRYCDGGSFTGDGADAASGLYFRGQRIWQAAIDDLMAQGMRSASQALLSGCSAGGASAILHCDEFRGMFPSNTRVKCLADAGMFLDSVDIAGRREMRDVFNGIVRLQASGRSLPRSCTSRMDKTSVRRQPSRNIYQDTTCDIFYVCKRFF
;
A
#
# COMPACT_ATOMS: atom_id res chain seq x y z
N GLY A 1 -6.74 -0.96 3.22
CA GLY A 1 -6.00 0.11 3.92
C GLY A 1 -6.85 0.73 5.01
N GLY A 2 -6.71 2.04 5.25
CA GLY A 2 -7.46 2.75 6.29
C GLY A 2 -6.92 4.16 6.56
N GLY A 3 -6.67 4.92 5.50
CA GLY A 3 -5.97 6.22 5.57
C GLY A 3 -4.53 6.10 6.07
N TRP A 4 -3.95 7.22 6.48
CA TRP A 4 -2.57 7.31 6.95
C TRP A 4 -2.50 8.08 8.27
N CYS A 5 -1.30 8.21 8.81
CA CYS A 5 -0.96 9.28 9.73
C CYS A 5 0.29 10.00 9.18
N ASN A 6 0.28 11.32 9.16
CA ASN A 6 1.28 12.13 8.46
C ASN A 6 1.97 13.15 9.37
N ASP A 7 1.65 13.15 10.67
CA ASP A 7 2.33 13.91 11.71
C ASP A 7 2.37 13.09 13.02
N VAL A 8 3.19 13.52 13.98
CA VAL A 8 3.36 12.82 15.27
C VAL A 8 2.02 12.68 16.01
N LYS A 9 1.21 13.75 16.04
CA LYS A 9 -0.06 13.78 16.78
C LYS A 9 -1.05 12.75 16.24
N SER A 10 -1.27 12.73 14.93
CA SER A 10 -2.14 11.78 14.24
C SER A 10 -1.62 10.34 14.36
N CYS A 11 -0.30 10.13 14.33
CA CYS A 11 0.29 8.81 14.50
C CYS A 11 0.19 8.29 15.94
N VAL A 12 0.39 9.15 16.95
CA VAL A 12 0.18 8.82 18.36
C VAL A 12 -1.28 8.48 18.62
N PHE A 13 -2.23 9.25 18.07
CA PHE A 13 -3.64 8.90 18.17
C PHE A 13 -3.93 7.55 17.52
N ARG A 14 -3.37 7.30 16.34
CA ARG A 14 -3.58 6.08 15.56
C ARG A 14 -3.03 4.82 16.24
N LYS A 15 -1.93 4.92 17.00
CA LYS A 15 -1.26 3.76 17.63
C LYS A 15 -2.16 3.01 18.62
N GLY A 16 -3.11 3.70 19.25
CA GLY A 16 -4.12 3.13 20.15
C GLY A 16 -5.28 2.42 19.45
N SER A 17 -5.17 2.08 18.17
CA SER A 17 -6.22 1.44 17.39
C SER A 17 -5.71 0.24 16.59
N ARG A 18 -6.62 -0.56 16.04
CA ARG A 18 -6.29 -1.69 15.14
C ARG A 18 -5.52 -1.28 13.88
N ARG A 19 -5.45 0.01 13.57
CA ARG A 19 -4.74 0.59 12.42
C ARG A 19 -3.34 1.12 12.77
N GLY A 20 -2.92 0.99 14.03
CA GLY A 20 -1.60 1.37 14.52
C GLY A 20 -0.96 0.32 15.44
N SER A 21 -1.69 -0.73 15.83
CA SER A 21 -1.16 -1.84 16.61
C SER A 21 -1.95 -3.13 16.38
N SER A 22 -1.24 -4.26 16.29
CA SER A 22 -1.81 -5.60 16.24
C SER A 22 -2.43 -6.05 17.57
N ASN A 23 -2.16 -5.36 18.69
CA ASN A 23 -2.80 -5.68 19.98
C ASN A 23 -4.31 -5.38 19.97
N HIS A 24 -4.77 -4.54 19.05
CA HIS A 24 -6.17 -4.15 18.90
C HIS A 24 -6.85 -4.82 17.71
N MET A 25 -6.18 -5.79 17.10
CA MET A 25 -6.66 -6.50 15.91
C MET A 25 -7.53 -7.69 16.31
N GLU A 26 -8.68 -7.83 15.68
CA GLU A 26 -9.55 -9.01 15.82
C GLU A 26 -8.82 -10.28 15.37
N ARG A 27 -8.94 -11.39 16.11
CA ARG A 27 -8.21 -12.63 15.78
C ARG A 27 -8.71 -13.30 14.49
N GLN A 28 -9.97 -13.08 14.15
CA GLN A 28 -10.61 -13.64 12.98
C GLN A 28 -11.27 -12.53 12.16
N LEU A 29 -11.21 -12.67 10.83
CA LEU A 29 -11.87 -11.79 9.90
C LEU A 29 -12.65 -12.62 8.89
N GLN A 30 -13.91 -12.22 8.69
CA GLN A 30 -14.70 -12.78 7.60
C GLN A 30 -14.17 -12.25 6.27
N PHE A 31 -13.97 -13.16 5.31
CA PHE A 31 -13.61 -12.80 3.95
C PHE A 31 -14.90 -12.64 3.12
N THR A 32 -14.99 -11.51 2.41
CA THR A 32 -16.15 -11.14 1.60
C THR A 32 -15.68 -10.52 0.28
N GLY A 33 -16.60 -10.36 -0.68
CA GLY A 33 -16.29 -9.81 -2.01
C GLY A 33 -15.21 -10.63 -2.72
N ILE A 34 -14.16 -9.98 -3.25
CA ILE A 34 -13.04 -10.66 -3.95
C ILE A 34 -12.29 -11.69 -3.08
N MET A 35 -12.48 -11.66 -1.76
CA MET A 35 -11.91 -12.65 -0.84
C MET A 35 -12.90 -13.75 -0.46
N SER A 36 -14.18 -13.66 -0.84
CA SER A 36 -15.18 -14.67 -0.50
C SER A 36 -14.83 -16.03 -1.11
N ASN A 37 -15.27 -17.11 -0.47
CA ASN A 37 -15.20 -18.47 -1.01
C ASN A 37 -16.50 -18.94 -1.66
N ARG A 38 -17.48 -18.05 -1.74
CA ARG A 38 -18.77 -18.31 -2.39
C ARG A 38 -18.70 -17.89 -3.86
N PRO A 39 -18.95 -18.80 -4.82
CA PRO A 39 -18.96 -18.48 -6.24
C PRO A 39 -19.94 -17.34 -6.60
N GLU A 40 -21.03 -17.20 -5.85
CA GLU A 40 -22.06 -16.18 -6.09
C GLU A 40 -21.56 -14.77 -5.72
N GLU A 41 -20.61 -14.66 -4.79
CA GLU A 41 -19.99 -13.41 -4.36
C GLU A 41 -18.66 -13.13 -5.06
N ASN A 42 -17.94 -14.18 -5.45
CA ASN A 42 -16.58 -14.13 -6.00
C ASN A 42 -16.42 -15.10 -7.19
N PRO A 43 -17.12 -14.87 -8.32
CA PRO A 43 -17.15 -15.82 -9.42
C PRO A 43 -15.76 -16.10 -10.01
N ASP A 44 -14.85 -15.12 -9.94
CA ASP A 44 -13.53 -15.19 -10.56
C ASP A 44 -12.47 -15.90 -9.67
N PHE A 45 -12.53 -15.69 -8.34
CA PHE A 45 -11.45 -16.09 -7.43
C PHE A 45 -11.90 -16.95 -6.23
N TYR A 46 -13.14 -17.45 -6.19
CA TYR A 46 -13.67 -18.19 -5.03
C TYR A 46 -12.85 -19.43 -4.65
N ASN A 47 -12.11 -20.02 -5.58
CA ASN A 47 -11.28 -21.21 -5.34
C ASN A 47 -9.77 -20.91 -5.19
N TRP A 48 -9.38 -19.64 -5.09
CA TRP A 48 -7.98 -19.27 -4.92
C TRP A 48 -7.54 -19.37 -3.45
N ASN A 49 -6.22 -19.50 -3.24
CA ASN A 49 -5.62 -19.21 -1.94
C ASN A 49 -5.78 -17.71 -1.64
N ARG A 50 -6.24 -17.38 -0.44
CA ARG A 50 -6.58 -15.99 -0.06
C ARG A 50 -5.89 -15.62 1.22
N VAL A 51 -5.24 -14.46 1.21
CA VAL A 51 -4.51 -13.94 2.37
C VAL A 51 -4.83 -12.47 2.56
N LYS A 52 -4.96 -12.04 3.81
CA LYS A 52 -5.16 -10.63 4.18
C LYS A 52 -4.04 -10.14 5.07
N VAL A 53 -3.11 -9.37 4.51
CA VAL A 53 -2.12 -8.63 5.30
C VAL A 53 -2.81 -7.46 5.98
N ARG A 54 -2.80 -7.44 7.32
CA ARG A 54 -3.49 -6.42 8.10
C ARG A 54 -2.68 -5.12 8.14
N TYR A 55 -3.37 -4.01 7.95
CA TYR A 55 -2.77 -2.68 7.83
C TYR A 55 -2.63 -1.99 9.20
N CYS A 56 -1.41 -1.81 9.68
CA CYS A 56 -1.10 -1.13 10.94
C CYS A 56 0.10 -0.18 10.91
N ASP A 57 0.78 -0.03 9.78
CA ASP A 57 1.97 0.82 9.68
C ASP A 57 1.63 2.30 9.47
N GLY A 58 0.45 2.60 8.90
CA GLY A 58 0.01 3.97 8.66
C GLY A 58 0.70 4.65 7.48
N GLY A 59 1.44 3.92 6.64
CA GLY A 59 2.28 4.42 5.56
C GLY A 59 2.13 3.66 4.24
N SER A 60 1.01 2.96 4.02
CA SER A 60 0.84 2.07 2.84
C SER A 60 1.96 1.04 2.67
N PHE A 61 2.51 0.53 3.78
CA PHE A 61 3.63 -0.40 3.82
C PHE A 61 4.96 0.15 3.27
N THR A 62 5.15 1.47 3.23
CA THR A 62 6.41 2.05 2.72
C THR A 62 7.39 2.50 3.80
N GLY A 63 6.93 2.74 5.02
CA GLY A 63 7.77 3.33 6.08
C GLY A 63 8.91 2.42 6.53
N ASP A 64 10.09 2.99 6.78
CA ASP A 64 11.18 2.35 7.54
C ASP A 64 11.91 3.37 8.45
N GLY A 65 11.13 4.06 9.27
CA GLY A 65 11.58 5.11 10.18
C GLY A 65 11.18 4.85 11.62
N ALA A 66 11.57 5.73 12.53
CA ALA A 66 11.10 5.71 13.91
C ALA A 66 11.16 7.11 14.50
N ASP A 67 10.25 7.38 15.42
CA ASP A 67 10.32 8.51 16.35
C ASP A 67 10.31 7.95 17.77
N ALA A 68 11.51 7.82 18.34
CA ALA A 68 11.71 7.23 19.65
C ALA A 68 11.07 8.06 20.77
N ALA A 69 11.04 9.39 20.64
CA ALA A 69 10.45 10.28 21.64
C ALA A 69 8.95 10.02 21.82
N SER A 70 8.26 9.72 20.71
CA SER A 70 6.82 9.43 20.71
C SER A 70 6.49 7.93 20.79
N GLY A 71 7.51 7.07 20.83
CA GLY A 71 7.38 5.62 20.78
C GLY A 71 6.72 5.11 19.51
N LEU A 72 7.04 5.72 18.35
CA LEU A 72 6.48 5.37 17.05
C LEU A 72 7.52 4.62 16.20
N TYR A 73 7.12 3.49 15.63
CA TYR A 73 7.94 2.68 14.74
C TYR A 73 7.23 2.50 13.41
N PHE A 74 7.72 3.16 12.38
CA PHE A 74 7.17 3.08 11.04
C PHE A 74 7.88 1.95 10.30
N ARG A 75 7.33 0.74 10.38
CA ARG A 75 7.95 -0.50 9.87
C ARG A 75 7.22 -1.08 8.67
N GLY A 76 6.49 -0.25 7.92
CA GLY A 76 5.68 -0.65 6.77
C GLY A 76 6.43 -1.56 5.81
N GLN A 77 7.60 -1.15 5.32
CA GLN A 77 8.36 -1.92 4.33
C GLN A 77 8.83 -3.25 4.91
N ARG A 78 9.23 -3.27 6.19
CA ARG A 78 9.68 -4.50 6.86
C ARG A 78 8.52 -5.47 7.09
N ILE A 79 7.36 -4.97 7.47
CA ILE A 79 6.14 -5.78 7.64
C ILE A 79 5.76 -6.39 6.29
N TRP A 80 5.80 -5.61 5.22
CA TRP A 80 5.55 -6.09 3.86
C TRP A 80 6.51 -7.23 3.49
N GLN A 81 7.82 -6.99 3.57
CA GLN A 81 8.83 -7.98 3.22
C GLN A 81 8.65 -9.28 4.02
N ALA A 82 8.55 -9.17 5.35
CA ALA A 82 8.40 -10.33 6.23
C ALA A 82 7.10 -11.12 5.95
N ALA A 83 5.99 -10.42 5.71
CA ALA A 83 4.73 -11.07 5.42
C ALA A 83 4.76 -11.80 4.06
N ILE A 84 5.32 -11.18 3.02
CA ILE A 84 5.38 -11.81 1.70
C ILE A 84 6.38 -12.96 1.69
N ASP A 85 7.55 -12.83 2.34
CA ASP A 85 8.53 -13.92 2.45
C ASP A 85 7.96 -15.15 3.14
N ASP A 86 7.21 -14.95 4.24
CA ASP A 86 6.53 -16.02 4.96
C ASP A 86 5.50 -16.74 4.06
N LEU A 87 4.69 -15.97 3.32
CA LEU A 87 3.73 -16.55 2.36
C LEU A 87 4.42 -17.29 1.21
N MET A 88 5.56 -16.77 0.73
CA MET A 88 6.38 -17.44 -0.28
C MET A 88 6.88 -18.79 0.22
N ALA A 89 7.33 -18.86 1.48
CA ALA A 89 7.75 -20.09 2.11
C ALA A 89 6.60 -21.08 2.34
N GLN A 90 5.39 -20.59 2.60
CA GLN A 90 4.17 -21.40 2.75
C GLN A 90 3.59 -21.92 1.41
N GLY A 91 4.29 -21.72 0.30
CA GLY A 91 3.96 -22.30 -1.00
C GLY A 91 3.48 -21.31 -2.05
N MET A 92 3.33 -20.02 -1.72
CA MET A 92 2.97 -19.00 -2.71
C MET A 92 3.99 -18.92 -3.85
N ARG A 93 5.27 -19.24 -3.59
CA ARG A 93 6.34 -19.26 -4.61
C ARG A 93 6.04 -20.15 -5.82
N SER A 94 5.25 -21.21 -5.62
CA SER A 94 4.89 -22.18 -6.66
C SER A 94 3.58 -21.83 -7.40
N ALA A 95 2.98 -20.67 -7.10
CA ALA A 95 1.74 -20.26 -7.73
C ALA A 95 1.93 -20.01 -9.24
N SER A 96 1.00 -20.51 -10.05
CA SER A 96 0.92 -20.20 -11.48
C SER A 96 0.38 -18.80 -11.74
N GLN A 97 -0.48 -18.31 -10.84
CA GLN A 97 -1.09 -16.99 -10.88
C GLN A 97 -1.07 -16.35 -9.49
N ALA A 98 -0.75 -15.06 -9.42
CA ALA A 98 -0.77 -14.29 -8.19
C ALA A 98 -1.42 -12.93 -8.42
N LEU A 99 -2.26 -12.49 -7.49
CA LEU A 99 -2.94 -11.19 -7.53
C LEU A 99 -2.66 -10.41 -6.26
N LEU A 100 -1.98 -9.28 -6.38
CA LEU A 100 -1.83 -8.31 -5.29
C LEU A 100 -2.97 -7.29 -5.36
N SER A 101 -3.91 -7.36 -4.43
CA SER A 101 -5.05 -6.44 -4.39
C SER A 101 -5.06 -5.59 -3.12
N GLY A 102 -5.50 -4.34 -3.25
CA GLY A 102 -5.70 -3.47 -2.10
C GLY A 102 -6.71 -2.37 -2.34
N CYS A 103 -7.36 -1.93 -1.26
CA CYS A 103 -8.35 -0.86 -1.25
C CYS A 103 -7.86 0.38 -0.47
N SER A 104 -8.10 1.59 -1.00
CA SER A 104 -7.75 2.88 -0.41
C SER A 104 -6.23 3.00 -0.19
N ALA A 105 -5.75 3.25 1.03
CA ALA A 105 -4.32 3.19 1.35
C ALA A 105 -3.69 1.82 1.02
N GLY A 106 -4.48 0.75 0.97
CA GLY A 106 -4.02 -0.56 0.50
C GLY A 106 -3.91 -0.63 -1.02
N GLY A 107 -4.74 0.11 -1.76
CA GLY A 107 -4.61 0.21 -3.22
C GLY A 107 -3.37 1.00 -3.60
N ALA A 108 -3.08 2.08 -2.87
CA ALA A 108 -1.79 2.78 -3.00
C ALA A 108 -0.61 1.84 -2.72
N SER A 109 -0.71 0.98 -1.70
CA SER A 109 0.30 -0.06 -1.43
C SER A 109 0.41 -1.07 -2.59
N ALA A 110 -0.71 -1.54 -3.14
CA ALA A 110 -0.71 -2.45 -4.29
C ALA A 110 0.01 -1.86 -5.52
N ILE A 111 -0.11 -0.55 -5.74
CA ILE A 111 0.65 0.16 -6.79
C ILE A 111 2.14 0.18 -6.44
N LEU A 112 2.48 0.63 -5.24
CA LEU A 112 3.85 0.88 -4.80
C LEU A 112 4.72 -0.38 -4.74
N HIS A 113 4.13 -1.51 -4.36
CA HIS A 113 4.85 -2.78 -4.22
C HIS A 113 4.60 -3.75 -5.38
N CYS A 114 3.90 -3.36 -6.44
CA CYS A 114 3.54 -4.29 -7.51
C CYS A 114 4.77 -4.91 -8.19
N ASP A 115 5.75 -4.07 -8.55
CA ASP A 115 6.99 -4.52 -9.20
C ASP A 115 7.84 -5.37 -8.27
N GLU A 116 7.93 -4.99 -6.98
CA GLU A 116 8.61 -5.77 -5.95
C GLU A 116 7.96 -7.16 -5.82
N PHE A 117 6.63 -7.22 -5.71
CA PHE A 117 5.86 -8.45 -5.64
C PHE A 117 6.08 -9.33 -6.87
N ARG A 118 6.02 -8.77 -8.08
CA ARG A 118 6.30 -9.49 -9.33
C ARG A 118 7.70 -10.07 -9.36
N GLY A 119 8.68 -9.31 -8.88
CA GLY A 119 10.09 -9.72 -8.85
C GLY A 119 10.38 -10.91 -7.94
N MET A 120 9.48 -11.24 -7.01
CA MET A 120 9.63 -12.40 -6.12
C MET A 120 9.20 -13.72 -6.77
N PHE A 121 8.48 -13.68 -7.91
CA PHE A 121 8.03 -14.88 -8.61
C PHE A 121 8.90 -15.19 -9.84
N PRO A 122 8.99 -16.47 -10.24
CA PRO A 122 9.54 -16.87 -11.52
C PRO A 122 8.93 -16.12 -12.73
N SER A 123 9.62 -16.11 -13.87
CA SER A 123 9.17 -15.41 -15.07
C SER A 123 7.87 -15.99 -15.65
N ASN A 124 7.60 -17.29 -15.45
CA ASN A 124 6.40 -17.97 -15.94
C ASN A 124 5.14 -17.78 -15.06
N THR A 125 5.27 -17.24 -13.84
CA THR A 125 4.11 -16.92 -13.01
C THR A 125 3.40 -15.67 -13.53
N ARG A 126 2.08 -15.75 -13.73
CA ARG A 126 1.25 -14.61 -14.10
C ARG A 126 0.89 -13.80 -12.86
N VAL A 127 1.66 -12.73 -12.61
CA VAL A 127 1.38 -11.78 -11.53
C VAL A 127 0.60 -10.59 -12.06
N LYS A 128 -0.44 -10.18 -11.35
CA LYS A 128 -1.22 -8.97 -11.61
C LYS A 128 -1.42 -8.19 -10.32
N CYS A 129 -1.68 -6.89 -10.43
CA CYS A 129 -2.04 -6.06 -9.28
C CYS A 129 -3.37 -5.36 -9.53
N LEU A 130 -4.13 -5.16 -8.46
CA LEU A 130 -5.43 -4.49 -8.48
C LEU A 130 -5.45 -3.40 -7.41
N ALA A 131 -5.53 -2.16 -7.87
CA ALA A 131 -5.58 -0.97 -7.02
C ALA A 131 -7.01 -0.41 -6.99
N ASP A 132 -7.77 -0.76 -5.95
CA ASP A 132 -9.10 -0.23 -5.71
C ASP A 132 -9.04 1.03 -4.85
N ALA A 133 -9.61 2.14 -5.34
CA ALA A 133 -9.58 3.46 -4.70
C ALA A 133 -8.17 3.88 -4.25
N GLY A 134 -7.14 3.40 -4.96
CA GLY A 134 -5.73 3.54 -4.59
C GLY A 134 -5.03 4.73 -5.25
N MET A 135 -5.66 5.35 -6.24
CA MET A 135 -5.11 6.46 -7.00
C MET A 135 -5.48 7.80 -6.35
N PHE A 136 -4.48 8.49 -5.81
CA PHE A 136 -4.64 9.81 -5.21
C PHE A 136 -3.99 10.88 -6.08
N LEU A 137 -4.77 11.91 -6.42
CA LEU A 137 -4.32 13.01 -7.27
C LEU A 137 -3.67 14.11 -6.43
N ASP A 138 -2.62 14.71 -6.99
CA ASP A 138 -2.03 15.94 -6.47
C ASP A 138 -2.70 17.14 -7.14
N SER A 139 -3.93 17.41 -6.70
CA SER A 139 -4.77 18.50 -7.16
C SER A 139 -5.05 19.49 -6.03
N VAL A 140 -5.47 20.69 -6.42
CA VAL A 140 -6.00 21.68 -5.49
C VAL A 140 -7.44 21.28 -5.15
N ASP A 141 -7.79 21.27 -3.86
CA ASP A 141 -9.14 21.00 -3.38
C ASP A 141 -10.06 22.24 -3.52
N ILE A 142 -11.34 22.09 -3.18
CA ILE A 142 -12.32 23.18 -3.23
C ILE A 142 -11.99 24.36 -2.30
N ALA A 143 -11.12 24.13 -1.30
CA ALA A 143 -10.65 25.15 -0.37
C ALA A 143 -9.33 25.80 -0.83
N GLY A 144 -8.85 25.50 -2.03
CA GLY A 144 -7.62 26.07 -2.58
C GLY A 144 -6.33 25.42 -2.05
N ARG A 145 -6.40 24.26 -1.37
CA ARG A 145 -5.27 23.60 -0.73
C ARG A 145 -4.83 22.34 -1.47
N ARG A 146 -3.58 21.92 -1.27
CA ARG A 146 -3.05 20.65 -1.79
C ARG A 146 -2.97 19.59 -0.69
N GLU A 147 -4.10 19.33 -0.05
CA GLU A 147 -4.20 18.47 1.13
C GLU A 147 -3.48 17.11 0.95
N MET A 148 -3.73 16.41 -0.17
CA MET A 148 -3.08 15.12 -0.42
C MET A 148 -1.57 15.22 -0.55
N ARG A 149 -1.04 16.31 -1.12
CA ARG A 149 0.40 16.54 -1.19
C ARG A 149 0.99 16.69 0.21
N ASP A 150 0.32 17.43 1.09
CA ASP A 150 0.78 17.65 2.46
C ASP A 150 0.75 16.35 3.27
N VAL A 151 -0.29 15.53 3.09
CA VAL A 151 -0.37 14.18 3.67
C VAL A 151 0.81 13.31 3.22
N PHE A 152 1.06 13.19 1.93
CA PHE A 152 2.16 12.35 1.43
C PHE A 152 3.54 12.90 1.80
N ASN A 153 3.73 14.21 1.81
CA ASN A 153 4.98 14.82 2.29
C ASN A 153 5.24 14.50 3.76
N GLY A 154 4.19 14.55 4.60
CA GLY A 154 4.28 14.17 5.99
C GLY A 154 4.66 12.70 6.17
N ILE A 155 4.04 11.80 5.41
CA ILE A 155 4.37 10.36 5.41
C ILE A 155 5.84 10.14 5.01
N VAL A 156 6.27 10.70 3.88
CA VAL A 156 7.65 10.53 3.37
C VAL A 156 8.68 11.02 4.38
N ARG A 157 8.44 12.16 5.02
CA ARG A 157 9.36 12.75 6.00
C ARG A 157 9.35 12.01 7.34
N LEU A 158 8.18 11.81 7.93
CA LEU A 158 8.02 11.24 9.28
C LEU A 158 8.33 9.74 9.29
N GLN A 159 7.89 9.01 8.27
CA GLN A 159 7.98 7.55 8.21
C GLN A 159 9.20 7.05 7.44
N ALA A 160 10.02 7.96 6.91
CA ALA A 160 11.17 7.66 6.05
C ALA A 160 10.81 6.83 4.80
N SER A 161 9.57 6.93 4.31
CA SER A 161 9.05 6.12 3.19
C SER A 161 9.80 6.31 1.87
N GLY A 162 10.48 7.44 1.68
CA GLY A 162 11.17 7.75 0.43
C GLY A 162 12.22 6.72 0.01
N ARG A 163 12.80 5.97 0.96
CA ARG A 163 13.79 4.91 0.69
C ARG A 163 13.20 3.66 0.06
N SER A 164 11.90 3.45 0.26
CA SER A 164 11.17 2.26 -0.16
C SER A 164 10.42 2.48 -1.48
N LEU A 165 10.45 3.71 -2.01
CA LEU A 165 9.82 4.02 -3.29
C LEU A 165 10.72 3.57 -4.46
N PRO A 166 10.13 3.19 -5.61
CA PRO A 166 10.90 2.82 -6.79
C PRO A 166 11.91 3.90 -7.20
N ARG A 167 13.13 3.49 -7.57
CA ARG A 167 14.20 4.42 -8.00
C ARG A 167 13.80 5.25 -9.21
N SER A 168 12.99 4.70 -10.12
CA SER A 168 12.39 5.41 -11.24
C SER A 168 11.58 6.62 -10.78
N CYS A 169 10.80 6.44 -9.71
CA CYS A 169 10.04 7.52 -9.08
C CYS A 169 10.96 8.53 -8.39
N THR A 170 11.89 8.08 -7.54
CA THR A 170 12.70 8.99 -6.71
C THR A 170 13.76 9.76 -7.50
N SER A 171 14.29 9.20 -8.59
CA SER A 171 15.31 9.86 -9.43
C SER A 171 14.75 11.06 -10.21
N ARG A 172 13.44 11.07 -10.48
CA ARG A 172 12.74 12.18 -11.14
C ARG A 172 12.25 13.25 -10.15
N MET A 173 12.37 13.00 -8.85
CA MET A 173 12.10 13.97 -7.78
C MET A 173 13.35 14.82 -7.53
N ASP A 174 13.72 15.62 -8.54
CA ASP A 174 14.99 16.36 -8.50
C ASP A 174 15.00 17.48 -7.44
N LYS A 175 16.18 17.68 -6.83
CA LYS A 175 16.42 18.34 -5.52
C LYS A 175 16.08 19.84 -5.41
N THR A 176 15.59 20.48 -6.46
CA THR A 176 15.35 21.94 -6.52
C THR A 176 13.94 22.33 -6.95
N SER A 177 13.01 21.38 -7.12
CA SER A 177 11.63 21.75 -7.46
C SER A 177 10.59 21.08 -6.56
N VAL A 178 10.00 21.87 -5.68
CA VAL A 178 8.76 21.57 -4.90
C VAL A 178 7.53 21.43 -5.83
N ARG A 179 7.73 21.15 -7.13
CA ARG A 179 6.78 21.40 -8.19
C ARG A 179 6.45 20.17 -9.07
N ARG A 180 7.15 19.04 -8.94
CA ARG A 180 6.88 17.83 -9.74
C ARG A 180 6.21 16.70 -8.93
N GLN A 181 5.15 16.18 -9.52
CA GLN A 181 4.10 15.36 -8.89
C GLN A 181 4.58 13.94 -8.57
N PRO A 182 4.51 13.48 -7.31
CA PRO A 182 4.80 12.09 -6.97
C PRO A 182 3.80 11.12 -7.60
N SER A 183 2.52 11.51 -7.68
CA SER A 183 1.44 10.62 -8.09
C SER A 183 1.50 10.25 -9.58
N ARG A 184 1.63 11.22 -10.50
CA ARG A 184 1.72 10.91 -11.95
C ARG A 184 2.91 10.03 -12.32
N ASN A 185 4.05 10.21 -11.66
CA ASN A 185 5.26 9.43 -11.98
C ASN A 185 5.13 7.98 -11.52
N ILE A 186 4.58 7.72 -10.33
CA ILE A 186 4.43 6.35 -9.80
C ILE A 186 3.52 5.51 -10.71
N TYR A 187 2.39 6.05 -11.18
CA TYR A 187 1.47 5.30 -12.04
C TYR A 187 2.02 5.05 -13.45
N GLN A 188 2.93 5.90 -13.93
CA GLN A 188 3.55 5.78 -15.26
C GLN A 188 4.81 4.90 -15.25
N ASP A 189 5.48 4.77 -14.11
CA ASP A 189 6.75 4.06 -13.97
C ASP A 189 6.60 2.61 -13.49
N THR A 190 5.37 2.15 -13.21
CA THR A 190 5.13 0.76 -12.82
C THR A 190 5.22 -0.14 -14.06
N THR A 191 6.06 -1.17 -14.01
CA THR A 191 6.26 -2.09 -15.13
C THR A 191 5.26 -3.24 -15.17
N CYS A 192 4.60 -3.52 -14.03
CA CYS A 192 3.57 -4.52 -13.93
C CYS A 192 2.20 -4.03 -14.39
N ASP A 193 1.40 -4.96 -14.92
CA ASP A 193 0.01 -4.70 -15.27
C ASP A 193 -0.83 -4.50 -14.00
N ILE A 194 -1.17 -3.23 -13.73
CA ILE A 194 -2.08 -2.82 -12.66
C ILE A 194 -3.46 -2.54 -13.25
N PHE A 195 -4.48 -3.20 -12.70
CA PHE A 195 -5.87 -2.80 -12.86
C PHE A 195 -6.21 -1.71 -11.85
N TYR A 196 -6.74 -0.58 -12.33
CA TYR A 196 -7.18 0.53 -11.48
C TYR A 196 -8.70 0.53 -11.40
N VAL A 197 -9.23 0.47 -10.18
CA VAL A 197 -10.67 0.67 -9.92
C VAL A 197 -10.81 2.00 -9.20
N CYS A 198 -11.31 3.01 -9.91
CA CYS A 198 -11.49 4.36 -9.39
C CYS A 198 -12.94 4.81 -9.61
N LYS A 199 -13.55 5.36 -8.55
CA LYS A 199 -14.82 6.09 -8.69
C LYS A 199 -14.54 7.51 -9.13
N ARG A 200 -15.22 7.96 -10.19
CA ARG A 200 -15.25 9.36 -10.61
C ARG A 200 -16.44 10.03 -9.95
N PHE A 201 -16.17 10.96 -9.04
CA PHE A 201 -17.17 11.84 -8.47
C PHE A 201 -17.11 13.15 -9.25
N PHE A 202 -18.24 13.52 -9.87
CA PHE A 202 -18.42 14.78 -10.58
C PHE A 202 -19.07 15.81 -9.66
#